data_AF-A0A8I6WHN9-F1
#
_entry.id   AF-A0A8I6WHN9-F1
#
_cell.length_a   1.000
_cell.length_b   1.000
_cell.length_c   1.000
_cell.angle_alpha   90.00
_cell.angle_beta   90.00
_cell.angle_gamma   90.00
#
_symmetry.space_group_name_H-M   'P 1'
#
loop_
_entity.id
_entity.type
_entity.pdbx_description
1 polymer ?
#
loop_
_entity_poly.entity_id
_entity_poly.type
_entity_poly.pdbx_seq_one_letter_code
_entity_poly.pdbx_strand_id
1 'polypeptide(L)'
;MGQIAIATATSRIAASIMPGERTAYSRFKIPIKLTDNSMCSFTKQSGTAELLKQASLIIWDEVAMKKRQVVETLDRSLQDIMGCPLPFGGKVVVFGGDFRQVLLVVTRGTRAQITDATLLRSYLWEKIRKIRLTRNMRAQADPWFSEYLLRIGNGTEETIGDDYVRLPNDIVIAYTEDEKAMNKLIEDVFPSLHANAKSREYMSTRAILSTKNDHVDDLNDKMISRFPDEEKLYHSFDSIEDDMQNNYTIDFLNSITPNGLPPHVLRLKVNCPVIMLRNLDPYNGLCNGTRLMIRAFQDNAINAEIVGGQHAGKRVFIPKIPMSPSEDISLPFKLKRKQFPIRLSFAITINKMF
;
A
#
# COMPACT_ATOMS: atom_id res chain seq x y z
N MET A 1 27.19 -17.20 22.09
CA MET A 1 26.34 -15.99 22.01
C MET A 1 25.65 -16.00 20.65
N GLY A 2 24.34 -15.78 20.60
CA GLY A 2 23.60 -15.76 19.33
C GLY A 2 23.97 -14.55 18.48
N GLN A 3 24.01 -14.71 17.15
CA GLN A 3 24.11 -13.60 16.22
C GLN A 3 22.74 -12.91 16.09
N ILE A 4 22.74 -11.58 15.92
CA ILE A 4 21.51 -10.79 15.77
C ILE A 4 21.23 -10.57 14.29
N ALA A 5 20.03 -10.94 13.84
CA ALA A 5 19.50 -10.59 12.53
C ALA A 5 18.35 -9.58 12.67
N ILE A 6 18.37 -8.53 11.85
CA ILE A 6 17.30 -7.53 11.78
C ILE A 6 16.57 -7.74 10.47
N ALA A 7 15.27 -8.00 10.53
CA ALA A 7 14.45 -8.13 9.34
C ALA A 7 13.44 -6.97 9.24
N THR A 8 13.24 -6.49 8.02
CA THR A 8 12.45 -5.32 7.67
C THR A 8 11.81 -5.47 6.30
N ALA A 9 10.75 -4.70 6.05
CA ALA A 9 10.15 -4.58 4.73
C ALA A 9 9.88 -3.13 4.31
N THR A 10 9.71 -2.93 3.00
CA THR A 10 9.38 -1.65 2.36
C THR A 10 7.99 -1.14 2.70
N SER A 11 6.98 -2.01 2.71
CA SER A 11 5.59 -1.69 3.01
C SER A 11 5.16 -2.35 4.33
N ARG A 12 4.12 -1.80 4.97
CA ARG A 12 3.58 -2.41 6.20
C ARG A 12 2.85 -3.72 5.94
N ILE A 13 2.31 -3.90 4.73
CA ILE A 13 1.67 -5.15 4.32
C ILE A 13 2.74 -6.23 4.21
N ALA A 14 3.88 -5.95 3.58
CA ALA A 14 5.01 -6.87 3.57
C ALA A 14 5.55 -7.13 5.00
N ALA A 15 5.69 -6.07 5.83
CA ALA A 15 6.18 -6.22 7.19
C ALA A 15 5.23 -7.01 8.11
N SER A 16 3.91 -7.00 7.86
CA SER A 16 2.95 -7.73 8.69
C SER A 16 2.94 -9.24 8.43
N ILE A 17 3.52 -9.67 7.31
CA ILE A 17 3.72 -11.09 6.98
C ILE A 17 4.88 -11.69 7.80
N MET A 18 5.77 -10.85 8.32
CA MET A 18 6.95 -11.29 9.07
C MET A 18 6.79 -11.02 10.58
N PRO A 19 6.93 -12.03 11.46
CA PRO A 19 6.72 -11.87 12.90
C PRO A 19 7.64 -10.83 13.54
N GLY A 20 7.05 -9.83 14.22
CA GLY A 20 7.80 -8.82 15.00
C GLY A 20 8.46 -7.71 14.16
N GLU A 21 8.17 -7.63 12.87
CA GLU A 21 8.85 -6.70 11.99
C GLU A 21 8.30 -5.28 12.00
N ARG A 22 9.16 -4.35 11.57
CA ARG A 22 8.84 -2.94 11.36
C ARG A 22 9.20 -2.58 9.93
N THR A 23 8.53 -1.59 9.37
CA THR A 23 8.98 -1.04 8.09
C THR A 23 10.40 -0.52 8.22
N ALA A 24 11.18 -0.59 7.13
CA ALA A 24 12.53 -0.04 7.08
C ALA A 24 12.55 1.44 7.51
N TYR A 25 11.57 2.24 7.09
CA TYR A 25 11.40 3.62 7.53
C TYR A 25 11.31 3.78 9.05
N SER A 26 10.52 2.94 9.73
CA SER A 26 10.38 2.97 11.18
C SER A 26 11.60 2.39 11.90
N ARG A 27 12.15 1.28 11.40
CA ARG A 27 13.28 0.58 12.03
C ARG A 27 14.54 1.43 11.98
N PHE A 28 14.84 2.02 10.83
CA PHE A 28 16.04 2.81 10.59
C PHE A 28 15.82 4.31 10.76
N LYS A 29 14.61 4.74 11.15
CA LYS A 29 14.23 6.15 11.29
C LYS A 29 14.59 7.00 10.05
N ILE A 30 14.25 6.49 8.87
CA ILE A 30 14.53 7.15 7.59
C ILE A 30 13.65 8.40 7.47
N PRO A 31 14.21 9.57 7.14
CA PRO A 31 13.43 10.78 6.90
C PRO A 31 12.41 10.61 5.77
N ILE A 32 11.26 11.27 5.88
CA ILE A 32 10.24 11.25 4.81
C ILE A 32 10.72 12.07 3.60
N LYS A 33 11.30 13.24 3.85
CA LYS A 33 11.93 14.08 2.83
C LYS A 33 13.40 13.65 2.69
N LEU A 34 13.73 13.11 1.52
CA LEU A 34 15.08 12.63 1.21
C LEU A 34 15.75 13.53 0.19
N THR A 35 17.03 13.74 0.41
CA THR A 35 18.02 14.34 -0.49
C THR A 35 19.16 13.34 -0.67
N ASP A 36 20.01 13.54 -1.67
CA ASP A 36 21.10 12.61 -1.96
C ASP A 36 22.14 12.49 -0.82
N ASN A 37 22.15 13.45 0.12
CA ASN A 37 23.02 13.46 1.30
C ASN A 37 22.26 13.14 2.61
N SER A 38 21.01 12.69 2.54
CA SER A 38 20.21 12.43 3.74
C SER A 38 20.77 11.30 4.59
N MET A 39 20.70 11.47 5.91
CA MET A 39 21.06 10.49 6.93
C MET A 39 19.81 10.03 7.69
N CYS A 40 19.87 8.84 8.28
CA CYS A 40 18.86 8.36 9.21
C CYS A 40 18.82 9.26 10.46
N SER A 41 17.63 9.43 11.04
CA SER A 41 17.42 10.35 12.17
C SER A 41 17.78 9.77 13.55
N PHE A 42 18.47 8.63 13.61
CA PHE A 42 18.98 8.09 14.88
C PHE A 42 20.35 8.67 15.23
N THR A 43 20.62 8.84 16.52
CA THR A 43 21.93 9.30 17.03
C THR A 43 22.85 8.10 17.31
N LYS A 44 24.18 8.33 17.34
CA LYS A 44 25.18 7.28 17.62
C LYS A 44 25.00 6.61 18.99
N GLN A 45 24.42 7.33 19.95
CA GLN A 45 24.14 6.88 21.32
C GLN A 45 22.74 6.28 21.48
N SER A 46 21.92 6.25 20.42
CA SER A 46 20.57 5.70 20.52
C SER A 46 20.58 4.17 20.59
N GLY A 47 19.57 3.59 21.27
CA GLY A 47 19.40 2.13 21.29
C GLY A 47 19.20 1.52 19.90
N THR A 48 18.72 2.29 18.91
CA THR A 48 18.67 1.86 17.50
C THR A 48 20.07 1.67 16.93
N ALA A 49 20.97 2.64 17.15
CA ALA A 49 22.35 2.52 16.68
C ALA A 49 23.08 1.36 17.36
N GLU A 50 22.86 1.15 18.65
CA GLU A 50 23.45 0.02 19.38
C GLU A 50 22.97 -1.34 18.82
N LEU A 51 21.66 -1.48 18.59
CA LEU A 51 21.12 -2.68 17.95
C LEU A 51 21.74 -2.92 16.55
N LEU A 52 21.87 -1.86 15.74
CA LEU A 52 22.48 -1.96 14.40
C LEU A 52 23.97 -2.32 14.47
N LYS A 53 24.71 -1.81 15.45
CA LYS A 53 26.11 -2.18 15.68
C LYS A 53 26.27 -3.65 16.05
N GLN A 54 25.36 -4.20 16.85
CA GLN A 54 25.40 -5.61 17.27
C GLN A 54 24.87 -6.57 16.18
N ALA A 55 24.00 -6.09 15.28
CA ALA A 55 23.45 -6.91 14.20
C ALA A 55 24.54 -7.46 13.27
N SER A 56 24.48 -8.75 12.97
CA SER A 56 25.36 -9.41 12.00
C SER A 56 24.74 -9.44 10.60
N LEU A 57 23.40 -9.42 10.53
CA LEU A 57 22.63 -9.53 9.29
C LEU A 57 21.46 -8.53 9.29
N ILE A 58 21.22 -7.89 8.15
CA ILE A 58 20.04 -7.08 7.88
C ILE A 58 19.32 -7.65 6.67
N ILE A 59 18.03 -7.95 6.80
CA ILE A 59 17.15 -8.40 5.73
C ILE A 59 16.17 -7.27 5.42
N TRP A 60 16.02 -6.96 4.14
CA TRP A 60 15.08 -5.94 3.67
C TRP A 60 14.28 -6.48 2.50
N ASP A 61 13.02 -6.79 2.75
CA ASP A 61 12.07 -7.29 1.76
C ASP A 61 11.35 -6.17 0.98
N GLU A 62 11.00 -6.47 -0.27
CA GLU A 62 10.39 -5.57 -1.25
C GLU A 62 11.19 -4.26 -1.53
N VAL A 63 12.52 -4.34 -1.58
CA VAL A 63 13.38 -3.15 -1.80
C VAL A 63 13.19 -2.52 -3.19
N ALA A 64 12.77 -3.32 -4.18
CA ALA A 64 12.63 -2.89 -5.58
C ALA A 64 11.65 -1.71 -5.73
N MET A 65 10.70 -1.58 -4.80
CA MET A 65 9.69 -0.53 -4.78
C MET A 65 10.11 0.71 -3.97
N LYS A 66 11.39 0.88 -3.63
CA LYS A 66 11.91 2.09 -2.96
C LYS A 66 12.89 2.86 -3.83
N LYS A 67 12.84 4.20 -3.66
CA LYS A 67 13.82 5.10 -4.25
C LYS A 67 15.21 4.74 -3.76
N ARG A 68 16.22 4.80 -4.62
CA ARG A 68 17.62 4.51 -4.27
C ARG A 68 18.10 5.30 -3.06
N GLN A 69 17.67 6.56 -2.93
CA GLN A 69 18.02 7.43 -1.80
C GLN A 69 17.66 6.82 -0.45
N VAL A 70 16.58 6.01 -0.38
CA VAL A 70 16.15 5.33 0.86
C VAL A 70 17.21 4.32 1.32
N VAL A 71 17.77 3.56 0.38
CA VAL A 71 18.80 2.54 0.64
C VAL A 71 20.16 3.20 0.88
N GLU A 72 20.49 4.22 0.08
CA GLU A 72 21.74 4.99 0.22
C GLU A 72 21.80 5.76 1.54
N THR A 73 20.66 6.25 2.05
CA THR A 73 20.58 6.87 3.38
C THR A 73 20.92 5.86 4.48
N LEU A 74 20.47 4.61 4.37
CA LEU A 74 20.84 3.57 5.32
C LEU A 74 22.34 3.25 5.23
N ASP A 75 22.87 3.10 4.01
CA ASP A 75 24.31 2.86 3.77
C ASP A 75 25.19 3.89 4.47
N ARG A 76 24.98 5.19 4.19
CA ARG A 76 25.75 6.28 4.81
C ARG A 76 25.63 6.26 6.34
N SER A 77 24.42 6.02 6.85
CA SER A 77 24.17 6.01 8.30
C SER A 77 24.86 4.84 8.99
N LEU A 78 24.93 3.67 8.34
CA LEU A 78 25.66 2.52 8.86
C LEU A 78 27.18 2.73 8.79
N GLN A 79 27.69 3.33 7.72
CA GLN A 79 29.11 3.69 7.63
C GLN A 79 29.53 4.63 8.78
N ASP A 80 28.69 5.62 9.10
CA ASP A 80 28.95 6.59 10.17
C ASP A 80 28.93 5.97 11.58
N ILE A 81 27.95 5.12 11.90
CA ILE A 81 27.88 4.50 13.24
C ILE A 81 28.89 3.36 13.43
N MET A 82 29.30 2.70 12.34
CA MET A 82 30.29 1.63 12.37
C MET A 82 31.73 2.16 12.26
N GLY A 83 31.91 3.41 11.82
CA GLY A 83 33.24 3.96 11.51
C GLY A 83 33.94 3.21 10.38
N CYS A 84 33.18 2.63 9.46
CA CYS A 84 33.69 1.75 8.40
C CYS A 84 33.19 2.25 7.04
N PRO A 85 34.08 2.58 6.08
CA PRO A 85 33.69 3.12 4.77
C PRO A 85 33.20 2.03 3.80
N LEU A 86 33.19 0.75 4.20
CA LEU A 86 32.63 -0.31 3.39
C LEU A 86 31.10 -0.16 3.29
N PRO A 87 30.46 -0.64 2.21
CA PRO A 87 29.01 -0.65 2.09
C PRO A 87 28.33 -1.15 3.37
N PHE A 88 27.32 -0.41 3.81
CA PHE A 88 26.54 -0.60 5.02
C PHE A 88 27.39 -0.72 6.30
N GLY A 89 28.53 -0.03 6.36
CA GLY A 89 29.44 -0.11 7.49
C GLY A 89 30.02 -1.51 7.69
N GLY A 90 30.17 -2.28 6.61
CA GLY A 90 30.64 -3.67 6.64
C GLY A 90 29.59 -4.70 7.06
N LYS A 91 28.32 -4.31 7.22
CA LYS A 91 27.22 -5.22 7.55
C LYS A 91 26.82 -6.08 6.35
N VAL A 92 26.43 -7.31 6.61
CA VAL A 92 25.78 -8.15 5.60
C VAL A 92 24.33 -7.70 5.47
N VAL A 93 23.96 -7.25 4.27
CA VAL A 93 22.59 -6.84 3.94
C VAL A 93 22.05 -7.73 2.82
N VAL A 94 20.88 -8.31 3.03
CA VAL A 94 20.17 -9.15 2.07
C VAL A 94 18.89 -8.44 1.65
N PHE A 95 18.80 -8.18 0.34
CA PHE A 95 17.62 -7.56 -0.25
C PHE A 95 16.70 -8.62 -0.86
N GLY A 96 15.41 -8.54 -0.54
CA GLY A 96 14.31 -9.22 -1.23
C GLY A 96 13.54 -8.22 -2.10
N GLY A 97 12.96 -8.70 -3.19
CA GLY A 97 12.09 -7.90 -4.05
C GLY A 97 12.05 -8.41 -5.49
N ASP A 98 10.97 -8.10 -6.19
CA ASP A 98 10.81 -8.42 -7.61
C ASP A 98 10.91 -7.15 -8.46
N PHE A 99 11.97 -7.05 -9.25
CA PHE A 99 12.21 -5.90 -10.14
C PHE A 99 11.31 -5.89 -11.38
N ARG A 100 10.45 -6.91 -11.56
CA ARG A 100 9.37 -6.92 -12.55
C ARG A 100 8.09 -6.25 -12.05
N GLN A 101 8.04 -5.85 -10.78
CA GLN A 101 6.93 -5.07 -10.23
C GLN A 101 6.91 -3.63 -10.78
N VAL A 102 5.83 -2.91 -10.48
CA VAL A 102 5.60 -1.54 -10.95
C VAL A 102 6.72 -0.61 -10.48
N LEU A 103 7.18 0.26 -11.38
CA LEU A 103 8.17 1.30 -11.06
C LEU A 103 7.65 2.29 -10.01
N LEU A 104 8.60 2.95 -9.36
CA LEU A 104 8.35 4.02 -8.42
C LEU A 104 7.52 5.15 -9.03
N VAL A 105 6.53 5.62 -8.28
CA VAL A 105 5.81 6.85 -8.64
C VAL A 105 6.71 8.05 -8.32
N VAL A 106 7.15 8.74 -9.37
CA VAL A 106 7.83 10.04 -9.29
C VAL A 106 6.86 11.10 -9.81
N THR A 107 6.31 11.90 -8.91
CA THR A 107 5.31 12.93 -9.23
C THR A 107 5.85 13.88 -10.29
N ARG A 108 5.16 14.00 -11.42
CA ARG A 108 5.57 14.79 -12.60
C ARG A 108 6.96 14.43 -13.15
N GLY A 109 7.45 13.22 -12.86
CA GLY A 109 8.75 12.75 -13.29
C GLY A 109 8.77 12.29 -14.75
N THR A 110 9.85 12.56 -15.46
CA THR A 110 10.14 11.97 -16.76
C THR A 110 10.57 10.50 -16.63
N ARG A 111 10.55 9.74 -17.73
CA ARG A 111 11.07 8.35 -17.75
C ARG A 111 12.51 8.25 -17.22
N ALA A 112 13.35 9.23 -17.55
CA ALA A 112 14.73 9.30 -17.06
C ALA A 112 14.78 9.49 -15.54
N GLN A 113 13.95 10.39 -14.99
CA GLN A 113 13.87 10.63 -13.54
C GLN A 113 13.30 9.43 -12.78
N ILE A 114 12.32 8.74 -13.32
CA ILE A 114 11.77 7.50 -12.74
C ILE A 114 12.88 6.44 -12.69
N THR A 115 13.62 6.27 -13.78
CA THR A 115 14.73 5.31 -13.85
C THR A 115 15.85 5.68 -12.88
N ASP A 116 16.23 6.96 -12.81
CA ASP A 116 17.25 7.46 -11.87
C ASP A 116 16.87 7.20 -10.42
N ALA A 117 15.58 7.27 -10.09
CA ALA A 117 15.11 6.99 -8.74
C ALA A 117 15.24 5.50 -8.34
N THR A 118 15.44 4.57 -9.27
CA THR A 118 15.48 3.13 -8.95
C THR A 118 16.79 2.70 -8.30
N LEU A 119 16.75 1.64 -7.48
CA LEU A 119 17.94 1.03 -6.88
C LEU A 119 18.98 0.60 -7.93
N LEU A 120 18.55 0.28 -9.16
CA LEU A 120 19.43 -0.06 -10.29
C LEU A 120 20.42 1.06 -10.64
N ARG A 121 20.10 2.31 -10.30
CA ARG A 121 20.94 3.49 -10.54
C ARG A 121 21.75 3.93 -9.32
N SER A 122 21.70 3.18 -8.22
CA SER A 122 22.50 3.44 -7.04
C SER A 122 23.96 3.03 -7.24
N TYR A 123 24.90 3.75 -6.62
CA TYR A 123 26.31 3.36 -6.53
C TYR A 123 26.51 2.02 -5.79
N LEU A 124 25.49 1.55 -5.06
CA LEU A 124 25.50 0.27 -4.37
C LEU A 124 25.25 -0.90 -5.33
N TRP A 125 24.58 -0.67 -6.45
CA TRP A 125 24.05 -1.74 -7.31
C TRP A 125 25.14 -2.67 -7.86
N GLU A 126 26.27 -2.09 -8.27
CA GLU A 126 27.42 -2.86 -8.80
C GLU A 126 28.08 -3.74 -7.74
N LYS A 127 27.93 -3.38 -6.46
CA LYS A 127 28.49 -4.11 -5.32
C LYS A 127 27.56 -5.23 -4.81
N ILE A 128 26.32 -5.31 -5.32
CA ILE A 128 25.34 -6.29 -4.89
C ILE A 128 25.54 -7.60 -5.67
N ARG A 129 25.73 -8.69 -4.91
CA ARG A 129 25.65 -10.06 -5.46
C ARG A 129 24.19 -10.41 -5.72
N LYS A 130 23.88 -10.79 -6.96
CA LYS A 130 22.51 -11.12 -7.41
C LYS A 130 22.27 -12.62 -7.30
N ILE A 131 21.24 -13.01 -6.55
CA ILE A 131 20.77 -14.39 -6.44
C ILE A 131 19.34 -14.41 -6.96
N ARG A 132 19.03 -15.33 -7.89
CA ARG A 132 17.71 -15.45 -8.51
C ARG A 132 17.02 -16.70 -8.02
N LEU A 133 15.80 -16.55 -7.50
CA LEU A 133 14.91 -17.68 -7.23
C LEU A 133 14.14 -18.00 -8.52
N THR A 134 14.17 -19.26 -8.94
CA THR A 134 13.62 -19.69 -10.24
C THR A 134 12.32 -20.49 -10.14
N ARG A 135 12.06 -21.11 -8.97
CA ARG A 135 10.86 -21.93 -8.76
C ARG A 135 9.72 -21.08 -8.21
N ASN A 136 8.65 -20.92 -9.00
CA ASN A 136 7.41 -20.32 -8.52
C ASN A 136 6.72 -21.29 -7.56
N MET A 137 6.51 -20.89 -6.31
CA MET A 137 5.83 -21.71 -5.29
C MET A 137 4.33 -21.43 -5.19
N ARG A 138 3.85 -20.30 -5.74
CA ARG A 138 2.46 -19.82 -5.60
C ARG A 138 1.53 -20.40 -6.66
N ALA A 139 2.00 -20.48 -7.90
CA ALA A 139 1.19 -20.91 -9.05
C ALA A 139 1.58 -22.32 -9.54
N GLN A 140 2.06 -23.20 -8.64
CA GLN A 140 2.51 -24.55 -9.03
C GLN A 140 1.40 -25.42 -9.63
N ALA A 141 0.16 -25.19 -9.22
CA ALA A 141 -1.01 -25.89 -9.74
C ALA A 141 -1.43 -25.40 -11.14
N ASP A 142 -0.86 -24.30 -11.63
CA ASP A 142 -1.14 -23.75 -12.96
C ASP A 142 0.17 -23.36 -13.67
N PRO A 143 0.90 -24.36 -14.22
CA PRO A 143 2.17 -24.12 -14.89
C PRO A 143 2.04 -23.15 -16.06
N TRP A 144 0.98 -23.28 -16.86
CA TRP A 144 0.74 -22.43 -18.02
C TRP A 144 0.63 -20.96 -17.62
N PHE A 145 -0.19 -20.63 -16.62
CA PHE A 145 -0.34 -19.26 -16.16
C PHE A 145 0.95 -18.74 -15.53
N SER A 146 1.66 -19.59 -14.77
CA SER A 146 2.94 -19.22 -14.16
C SER A 146 4.02 -18.86 -15.19
N GLU A 147 4.09 -19.61 -16.30
CA GLU A 147 5.01 -19.36 -17.40
C GLU A 147 4.59 -18.12 -18.19
N TYR A 148 3.29 -17.94 -18.45
CA TYR A 148 2.76 -16.74 -19.09
C TYR A 148 3.12 -15.48 -18.30
N LEU A 149 2.89 -15.45 -16.98
CA LEU A 149 3.29 -14.34 -16.12
C LEU A 149 4.80 -14.05 -16.16
N LEU A 150 5.63 -15.10 -16.23
CA LEU A 150 7.08 -14.94 -16.36
C LEU A 150 7.47 -14.34 -17.72
N ARG A 151 6.82 -14.72 -18.82
CA ARG A 151 7.08 -14.15 -20.14
C ARG A 151 6.68 -12.66 -20.18
N ILE A 152 5.51 -12.31 -19.63
CA ILE A 152 5.08 -10.92 -19.45
C ILE A 152 6.13 -10.12 -18.65
N GLY A 153 6.48 -10.60 -17.45
CA GLY A 153 7.39 -9.88 -16.57
C GLY A 153 8.84 -9.80 -17.08
N ASN A 154 9.25 -10.71 -17.97
CA ASN A 154 10.55 -10.65 -18.64
C ASN A 154 10.52 -9.79 -19.91
N GLY A 155 9.35 -9.36 -20.39
CA GLY A 155 9.20 -8.69 -21.68
C GLY A 155 9.49 -9.60 -22.86
N THR A 156 9.24 -10.90 -22.73
CA THR A 156 9.47 -11.91 -23.80
C THR A 156 8.17 -12.47 -24.38
N GLU A 157 7.00 -12.01 -23.91
CA GLU A 157 5.72 -12.36 -24.52
C GLU A 157 5.59 -11.66 -25.88
N GLU A 158 4.95 -12.33 -26.84
CA GLU A 158 4.74 -11.79 -28.18
C GLU A 158 3.86 -10.53 -28.11
N THR A 159 4.34 -9.45 -28.74
CA THR A 159 3.62 -8.19 -28.81
C THR A 159 2.85 -8.08 -30.12
N ILE A 160 1.71 -7.39 -30.07
CA ILE A 160 0.85 -7.11 -31.22
C ILE A 160 1.10 -5.70 -31.80
N GLY A 161 2.27 -5.11 -31.53
CA GLY A 161 2.66 -3.74 -31.88
C GLY A 161 2.74 -2.82 -30.65
N ASP A 162 3.57 -1.76 -30.70
CA ASP A 162 3.73 -0.72 -29.67
C ASP A 162 3.82 -1.23 -28.21
N ASP A 163 4.56 -2.32 -27.99
CA ASP A 163 4.71 -3.01 -26.69
C ASP A 163 3.40 -3.56 -26.08
N TYR A 164 2.31 -3.59 -26.84
CA TYR A 164 1.05 -4.20 -26.39
C TYR A 164 1.10 -5.71 -26.48
N VAL A 165 0.58 -6.37 -25.46
CA VAL A 165 0.41 -7.82 -25.42
C VAL A 165 -1.07 -8.17 -25.50
N ARG A 166 -1.40 -9.17 -26.33
CA ARG A 166 -2.75 -9.71 -26.39
C ARG A 166 -2.99 -10.64 -25.20
N LEU A 167 -3.93 -10.27 -24.33
CA LEU A 167 -4.34 -11.14 -23.23
C LEU A 167 -5.08 -12.39 -23.77
N PRO A 168 -4.83 -13.58 -23.21
CA PRO A 168 -5.60 -14.79 -23.50
C PRO A 168 -7.11 -14.59 -23.28
N ASN A 169 -7.93 -15.13 -24.18
CA ASN A 169 -9.39 -14.94 -24.12
C ASN A 169 -10.01 -15.42 -22.80
N ASP A 170 -9.42 -16.43 -22.16
CA ASP A 170 -9.92 -17.02 -20.90
C ASP A 170 -9.77 -16.09 -19.69
N ILE A 171 -8.96 -15.03 -19.80
CA ILE A 171 -8.74 -14.04 -18.73
C ILE A 171 -9.24 -12.64 -19.14
N VAL A 172 -10.05 -12.56 -20.20
CA VAL A 172 -10.57 -11.31 -20.74
C VAL A 172 -12.09 -11.32 -20.74
N ILE A 173 -12.67 -10.24 -20.21
CA ILE A 173 -14.09 -9.94 -20.43
C ILE A 173 -14.18 -9.14 -21.74
N ALA A 174 -14.82 -9.72 -22.75
CA ALA A 174 -15.03 -9.05 -24.03
C ALA A 174 -15.76 -7.71 -23.83
N TYR A 175 -15.13 -6.63 -24.30
CA TYR A 175 -15.73 -5.31 -24.25
C TYR A 175 -16.90 -5.23 -25.24
N THR A 176 -18.08 -4.90 -24.75
CA THR A 176 -19.27 -4.67 -25.58
C THR A 176 -19.78 -3.25 -25.36
N GLU A 177 -20.31 -2.99 -24.17
CA GLU A 177 -20.70 -1.68 -23.67
C GLU A 177 -20.16 -1.52 -22.24
N ASP A 178 -19.74 -0.31 -21.85
CA ASP A 178 -19.14 -0.03 -20.54
C ASP A 178 -19.96 -0.63 -19.38
N GLU A 179 -21.25 -0.32 -19.31
CA GLU A 179 -22.14 -0.81 -18.26
C GLU A 179 -22.23 -2.34 -18.22
N LYS A 180 -22.42 -2.99 -19.38
CA LYS A 180 -22.56 -4.45 -19.47
C LYS A 180 -21.27 -5.16 -19.10
N ALA A 181 -20.13 -4.71 -19.61
CA ALA A 181 -18.82 -5.29 -19.30
C ALA A 181 -18.49 -5.14 -17.80
N MET A 182 -18.78 -3.98 -17.21
CA MET A 182 -18.57 -3.73 -15.79
C MET A 182 -19.49 -4.59 -14.90
N ASN A 183 -20.75 -4.77 -15.30
CA ASN A 183 -21.67 -5.65 -14.58
C ASN A 183 -21.20 -7.10 -14.62
N LYS A 184 -20.75 -7.58 -15.79
CA LYS A 184 -20.17 -8.91 -15.93
C LYS A 184 -18.93 -9.09 -15.04
N LEU A 185 -18.02 -8.11 -15.00
CA LEU A 185 -16.87 -8.13 -14.09
C LEU A 185 -17.29 -8.25 -12.61
N ILE A 186 -18.30 -7.47 -12.20
CA ILE A 186 -18.84 -7.52 -10.85
C ILE A 186 -19.43 -8.90 -10.54
N GLU A 187 -20.19 -9.49 -11.47
CA GLU A 187 -20.81 -10.81 -11.30
C GLU A 187 -19.78 -11.94 -11.25
N ASP A 188 -18.76 -11.90 -12.10
CA ASP A 188 -17.67 -12.88 -12.14
C ASP A 188 -16.84 -12.85 -10.84
N VAL A 189 -16.56 -11.66 -10.29
CA VAL A 189 -15.78 -11.51 -9.05
C VAL A 189 -16.64 -11.73 -7.80
N PHE A 190 -17.88 -11.22 -7.80
CA PHE A 190 -18.81 -11.28 -6.68
C PHE A 190 -20.12 -12.02 -7.04
N PRO A 191 -20.06 -13.33 -7.32
CA PRO A 191 -21.24 -14.12 -7.66
C PRO A 191 -22.18 -14.28 -6.46
N SER A 192 -23.48 -14.07 -6.69
CA SER A 192 -24.52 -14.18 -5.65
C SER A 192 -24.26 -13.26 -4.44
N LEU A 193 -23.89 -12.00 -4.70
CA LEU A 193 -23.52 -11.01 -3.68
C LEU A 193 -24.50 -10.93 -2.51
N HIS A 194 -25.81 -10.93 -2.76
CA HIS A 194 -26.84 -10.85 -1.71
C HIS A 194 -26.82 -12.05 -0.76
N ALA A 195 -26.69 -13.26 -1.29
CA ALA A 195 -26.66 -14.48 -0.47
C ALA A 195 -25.40 -14.55 0.39
N ASN A 196 -24.29 -14.02 -0.13
CA ASN A 196 -22.98 -14.09 0.51
C ASN A 196 -22.58 -12.84 1.30
N ALA A 197 -23.42 -11.80 1.33
CA ALA A 197 -23.06 -10.49 1.90
C ALA A 197 -22.56 -10.55 3.35
N LYS A 198 -23.07 -11.51 4.14
CA LYS A 198 -22.70 -11.69 5.56
C LYS A 198 -21.45 -12.55 5.76
N SER A 199 -21.02 -13.29 4.74
CA SER A 199 -19.88 -14.23 4.83
C SER A 199 -18.55 -13.49 4.83
N ARG A 200 -17.80 -13.67 5.92
CA ARG A 200 -16.45 -13.13 6.06
C ARG A 200 -15.50 -13.76 5.06
N GLU A 201 -15.57 -15.07 4.89
CA GLU A 201 -14.75 -15.85 3.97
C GLU A 201 -14.94 -15.34 2.54
N TYR A 202 -16.20 -15.15 2.14
CA TYR A 202 -16.54 -14.66 0.81
C TYR A 202 -15.91 -13.29 0.49
N MET A 203 -16.04 -12.32 1.42
CA MET A 203 -15.47 -10.98 1.22
C MET A 203 -13.94 -10.95 1.38
N SER A 204 -13.37 -11.89 2.13
CA SER A 204 -11.92 -11.95 2.38
C SER A 204 -11.10 -12.25 1.12
N THR A 205 -11.64 -13.10 0.25
CA THR A 205 -10.90 -13.63 -0.90
C THR A 205 -11.19 -12.88 -2.21
N ARG A 206 -11.96 -11.79 -2.17
CA ARG A 206 -12.44 -11.08 -3.37
C ARG A 206 -12.14 -9.59 -3.30
N ALA A 207 -11.64 -9.05 -4.41
CA ALA A 207 -11.48 -7.62 -4.65
C ALA A 207 -11.31 -7.39 -6.15
N ILE A 208 -11.83 -6.27 -6.66
CA ILE A 208 -11.56 -5.78 -8.01
C ILE A 208 -10.34 -4.85 -7.94
N LEU A 209 -9.38 -5.03 -8.83
CA LEU A 209 -8.21 -4.18 -8.91
C LEU A 209 -8.35 -3.21 -10.09
N SER A 210 -7.98 -1.95 -9.88
CA SER A 210 -7.96 -0.93 -10.93
C SER A 210 -6.70 -0.07 -10.86
N THR A 211 -6.36 0.60 -11.96
CA THR A 211 -5.16 1.45 -12.08
C THR A 211 -5.38 2.86 -11.54
N LYS A 212 -6.62 3.38 -11.56
CA LYS A 212 -6.96 4.76 -11.16
C LYS A 212 -7.91 4.78 -9.97
N ASN A 213 -7.78 5.80 -9.12
CA ASN A 213 -8.67 5.98 -7.96
C ASN A 213 -10.11 6.27 -8.40
N ASP A 214 -10.31 7.08 -9.44
CA ASP A 214 -11.66 7.45 -9.90
C ASP A 214 -12.48 6.21 -10.28
N HIS A 215 -11.89 5.29 -11.05
CA HIS A 215 -12.54 4.01 -11.39
C HIS A 215 -12.80 3.13 -10.16
N VAL A 216 -11.95 3.19 -9.13
CA VAL A 216 -12.16 2.47 -7.86
C VAL A 216 -13.34 3.05 -7.10
N ASP A 217 -13.44 4.39 -7.06
CA ASP A 217 -14.52 5.08 -6.38
C ASP A 217 -15.85 4.79 -7.12
N ASP A 218 -15.89 4.87 -8.46
CA ASP A 218 -17.06 4.49 -9.28
C ASP A 218 -17.53 3.04 -9.05
N LEU A 219 -16.59 2.09 -9.04
CA LEU A 219 -16.87 0.68 -8.78
C LEU A 219 -17.42 0.47 -7.38
N ASN A 220 -16.82 1.10 -6.37
CA ASN A 220 -17.28 0.99 -5.00
C ASN A 220 -18.68 1.59 -4.81
N ASP A 221 -18.99 2.70 -5.50
CA ASP A 221 -20.32 3.33 -5.48
C ASP A 221 -21.39 2.45 -6.13
N LYS A 222 -21.07 1.81 -7.26
CA LYS A 222 -21.95 0.80 -7.88
C LYS A 222 -22.16 -0.40 -6.94
N MET A 223 -21.09 -0.88 -6.30
CA MET A 223 -21.14 -2.04 -5.40
C MET A 223 -21.94 -1.75 -4.13
N ILE A 224 -21.73 -0.63 -3.46
CA ILE A 224 -22.46 -0.29 -2.23
C ILE A 224 -23.94 -0.06 -2.49
N SER A 225 -24.29 0.47 -3.66
CA SER A 225 -25.69 0.65 -4.08
C SER A 225 -26.42 -0.69 -4.27
N ARG A 226 -25.73 -1.73 -4.77
CA ARG A 226 -26.25 -3.11 -4.91
C ARG A 226 -26.19 -3.91 -3.62
N PHE A 227 -25.35 -3.51 -2.67
CA PHE A 227 -25.14 -4.28 -1.45
C PHE A 227 -26.42 -4.28 -0.59
N PRO A 228 -26.79 -5.42 0.03
CA PRO A 228 -27.96 -5.47 0.91
C PRO A 228 -27.76 -4.62 2.17
N ASP A 229 -28.83 -4.50 2.97
CA ASP A 229 -28.93 -3.69 4.18
C ASP A 229 -29.08 -2.18 3.92
N GLU A 230 -29.50 -1.49 4.99
CA GLU A 230 -29.72 -0.04 5.00
C GLU A 230 -28.39 0.73 4.99
N GLU A 231 -28.42 1.87 4.29
CA GLU A 231 -27.28 2.77 4.19
C GLU A 231 -27.14 3.64 5.45
N LYS A 232 -25.91 3.72 5.97
CA LYS A 232 -25.50 4.69 6.98
C LYS A 232 -24.56 5.70 6.36
N LEU A 233 -24.90 6.98 6.50
CA LEU A 233 -24.11 8.11 6.06
C LEU A 233 -23.32 8.70 7.22
N TYR A 234 -22.03 8.92 7.01
CA TYR A 234 -21.19 9.69 7.93
C TYR A 234 -20.56 10.87 7.20
N HIS A 235 -20.87 12.08 7.67
CA HIS A 235 -20.25 13.31 7.21
C HIS A 235 -18.94 13.58 7.93
N SER A 236 -17.95 14.09 7.19
CA SER A 236 -16.71 14.58 7.75
C SER A 236 -16.88 15.98 8.32
N PHE A 237 -15.93 16.37 9.17
CA PHE A 237 -15.76 17.77 9.58
C PHE A 237 -14.45 18.26 8.99
N ASP A 238 -14.56 19.22 8.07
CA ASP A 238 -13.41 19.74 7.32
C ASP A 238 -13.06 21.14 7.83
N SER A 239 -11.76 21.39 7.99
CA SER A 239 -11.23 22.66 8.45
C SER A 239 -9.88 22.94 7.79
N ILE A 240 -9.45 24.20 7.81
CA ILE A 240 -8.11 24.62 7.39
C ILE A 240 -7.30 24.98 8.64
N GLU A 241 -6.04 24.57 8.72
CA GLU A 241 -5.21 24.86 9.90
C GLU A 241 -4.81 26.33 10.03
N ASP A 242 -4.70 27.07 8.92
CA ASP A 242 -4.15 28.43 8.85
C ASP A 242 -5.16 29.50 8.33
N ASP A 243 -6.47 29.21 8.29
CA ASP A 243 -7.47 30.13 7.71
C ASP A 243 -8.00 31.13 8.74
N MET A 244 -7.28 32.25 8.88
CA MET A 244 -7.68 33.37 9.74
C MET A 244 -8.75 34.27 9.10
N GLN A 245 -9.08 34.08 7.82
CA GLN A 245 -9.90 35.00 7.01
C GLN A 245 -11.16 34.35 6.42
N ASN A 246 -11.38 33.05 6.61
CA ASN A 246 -12.49 32.26 6.04
C ASN A 246 -12.60 32.44 4.53
N ASN A 247 -11.47 32.40 3.82
CA ASN A 247 -11.42 32.67 2.38
C ASN A 247 -12.04 31.55 1.53
N TYR A 248 -12.36 30.39 2.14
CA TYR A 248 -12.87 29.21 1.43
C TYR A 248 -14.22 28.77 2.00
N THR A 249 -15.16 28.42 1.11
CA THR A 249 -16.47 27.91 1.53
C THR A 249 -16.38 26.45 2.00
N ILE A 250 -17.23 26.08 2.95
CA ILE A 250 -17.30 24.70 3.46
C ILE A 250 -17.64 23.71 2.34
N ASP A 251 -18.51 24.08 1.40
CA ASP A 251 -18.87 23.22 0.26
C ASP A 251 -17.68 22.94 -0.65
N PHE A 252 -16.83 23.95 -0.87
CA PHE A 252 -15.58 23.74 -1.60
C PHE A 252 -14.67 22.75 -0.86
N LEU A 253 -14.49 22.90 0.46
CA LEU A 253 -13.69 21.98 1.26
C LEU A 253 -14.22 20.53 1.21
N ASN A 254 -15.54 20.38 1.31
CA ASN A 254 -16.22 19.09 1.27
C ASN A 254 -16.07 18.40 -0.10
N SER A 255 -15.93 19.17 -1.19
CA SER A 255 -15.71 18.62 -2.54
C SER A 255 -14.31 18.01 -2.73
N ILE A 256 -13.31 18.43 -1.93
CA ILE A 256 -11.92 18.01 -2.09
C ILE A 256 -11.73 16.62 -1.47
N THR A 257 -11.31 15.63 -2.26
CA THR A 257 -10.99 14.29 -1.75
C THR A 257 -9.60 13.86 -2.22
N PRO A 258 -8.55 14.34 -1.54
CA PRO A 258 -7.18 14.06 -1.96
C PRO A 258 -6.76 12.64 -1.56
N ASN A 259 -5.69 12.17 -2.20
CA ASN A 259 -5.13 10.86 -1.95
C ASN A 259 -4.83 10.65 -0.46
N GLY A 260 -5.27 9.49 0.06
CA GLY A 260 -5.05 9.11 1.45
C GLY A 260 -6.03 9.69 2.48
N LEU A 261 -7.00 10.52 2.06
CA LEU A 261 -8.14 10.92 2.90
C LEU A 261 -9.40 10.13 2.53
N PRO A 262 -10.30 9.84 3.46
CA PRO A 262 -11.65 9.35 3.13
C PRO A 262 -12.48 10.46 2.45
N PRO A 263 -13.54 10.11 1.71
CA PRO A 263 -14.49 11.09 1.17
C PRO A 263 -15.19 11.87 2.28
N HIS A 264 -15.74 13.05 1.94
CA HIS A 264 -16.54 13.84 2.86
C HIS A 264 -17.77 13.06 3.34
N VAL A 265 -18.54 12.53 2.39
CA VAL A 265 -19.67 11.62 2.66
C VAL A 265 -19.18 10.19 2.57
N LEU A 266 -19.16 9.49 3.70
CA LEU A 266 -18.82 8.08 3.75
C LEU A 266 -20.12 7.25 3.80
N ARG A 267 -20.43 6.60 2.68
CA ARG A 267 -21.60 5.73 2.49
C ARG A 267 -21.23 4.29 2.84
N LEU A 268 -21.85 3.72 3.87
CA LEU A 268 -21.55 2.35 4.33
C LEU A 268 -22.82 1.56 4.57
N LYS A 269 -22.69 0.22 4.53
CA LYS A 269 -23.75 -0.73 4.88
C LYS A 269 -23.18 -1.80 5.82
N VAL A 270 -24.04 -2.45 6.60
CA VAL A 270 -23.58 -3.54 7.46
C VAL A 270 -23.01 -4.67 6.59
N ASN A 271 -21.93 -5.30 7.01
CA ASN A 271 -21.18 -6.35 6.29
C ASN A 271 -20.40 -5.91 5.04
N CYS A 272 -20.42 -4.62 4.64
CA CYS A 272 -19.59 -4.20 3.51
C CYS A 272 -18.09 -4.26 3.86
N PRO A 273 -17.21 -4.63 2.91
CA PRO A 273 -15.77 -4.63 3.10
C PRO A 273 -15.20 -3.21 3.00
N VAL A 274 -14.38 -2.83 3.96
CA VAL A 274 -13.66 -1.56 4.00
C VAL A 274 -12.16 -1.79 4.19
N ILE A 275 -11.34 -0.79 3.87
CA ILE A 275 -9.90 -0.80 4.08
C ILE A 275 -9.45 0.39 4.93
N MET A 276 -8.56 0.13 5.87
CA MET A 276 -7.95 1.15 6.72
C MET A 276 -7.00 2.05 5.92
N LEU A 277 -7.05 3.37 6.19
CA LEU A 277 -6.22 4.40 5.54
C LEU A 277 -5.09 4.93 6.44
N ARG A 278 -5.20 4.70 7.75
CA ARG A 278 -4.25 5.18 8.76
C ARG A 278 -3.92 4.07 9.75
N ASN A 279 -2.77 4.25 10.39
CA ASN A 279 -2.35 3.38 11.47
C ASN A 279 -2.99 3.89 12.77
N LEU A 280 -3.78 3.04 13.43
CA LEU A 280 -4.33 3.33 14.75
C LEU A 280 -3.65 2.45 15.80
N ASP A 281 -3.67 1.14 15.56
CA ASP A 281 -3.08 0.16 16.46
C ASP A 281 -2.48 -1.01 15.66
N PRO A 282 -1.26 -0.82 15.13
CA PRO A 282 -0.60 -1.81 14.29
C PRO A 282 -0.35 -3.14 14.99
N TYR A 283 -0.10 -3.12 16.32
CA TYR A 283 0.15 -4.34 17.09
C TYR A 283 -1.09 -5.24 17.18
N ASN A 284 -2.28 -4.65 17.10
CA ASN A 284 -3.55 -5.36 17.11
C ASN A 284 -4.20 -5.50 15.72
N GLY A 285 -3.45 -5.20 14.65
CA GLY A 285 -3.91 -5.35 13.27
C GLY A 285 -4.66 -4.15 12.68
N LEU A 286 -4.75 -3.01 13.37
CA LEU A 286 -5.37 -1.79 12.84
C LEU A 286 -4.32 -0.89 12.16
N CYS A 287 -3.80 -1.35 11.03
CA CYS A 287 -2.84 -0.61 10.22
C CYS A 287 -3.40 -0.24 8.84
N ASN A 288 -2.78 0.74 8.18
CA ASN A 288 -3.12 1.11 6.80
C ASN A 288 -3.02 -0.11 5.88
N GLY A 289 -4.05 -0.33 5.06
CA GLY A 289 -4.17 -1.50 4.18
C GLY A 289 -4.95 -2.68 4.78
N THR A 290 -5.24 -2.68 6.09
CA THR A 290 -6.03 -3.75 6.71
C THR A 290 -7.45 -3.75 6.17
N ARG A 291 -7.89 -4.87 5.59
CA ARG A 291 -9.28 -5.08 5.18
C ARG A 291 -10.13 -5.52 6.36
N LEU A 292 -11.26 -4.86 6.51
CA LEU A 292 -12.23 -5.04 7.58
C LEU A 292 -13.62 -5.26 6.99
N MET A 293 -14.50 -5.89 7.76
CA MET A 293 -15.91 -6.02 7.46
C MET A 293 -16.70 -5.24 8.50
N ILE A 294 -17.62 -4.38 8.05
CA ILE A 294 -18.47 -3.62 8.96
C ILE A 294 -19.46 -4.54 9.64
N ARG A 295 -19.70 -4.34 10.94
CA ARG A 295 -20.60 -5.21 11.71
C ARG A 295 -21.69 -4.46 12.46
N ALA A 296 -21.41 -3.23 12.89
CA ALA A 296 -22.42 -2.35 13.44
C ALA A 296 -21.97 -0.90 13.37
N PHE A 297 -22.96 0.00 13.35
CA PHE A 297 -22.76 1.44 13.34
C PHE A 297 -23.07 2.03 14.72
N GLN A 298 -22.26 2.99 15.16
CA GLN A 298 -22.56 3.90 16.26
C GLN A 298 -22.30 5.33 15.79
N ASP A 299 -22.69 6.33 16.57
CA ASP A 299 -22.54 7.73 16.14
C ASP A 299 -21.08 8.16 16.00
N ASN A 300 -20.23 7.70 16.93
CA ASN A 300 -18.82 8.12 17.01
C ASN A 300 -17.81 6.98 16.82
N ALA A 301 -18.29 5.75 16.59
CA ALA A 301 -17.45 4.59 16.37
C ALA A 301 -18.08 3.64 15.35
N ILE A 302 -17.25 2.93 14.61
CA ILE A 302 -17.68 1.84 13.73
C ILE A 302 -17.14 0.53 14.29
N ASN A 303 -18.04 -0.42 14.52
CA ASN A 303 -17.66 -1.78 14.92
C ASN A 303 -17.39 -2.59 13.66
N ALA A 304 -16.17 -3.10 13.55
CA ALA A 304 -15.71 -3.86 12.41
C ALA A 304 -14.99 -5.14 12.85
N GLU A 305 -14.78 -6.03 11.90
CA GLU A 305 -14.07 -7.29 12.09
C GLU A 305 -12.92 -7.38 11.10
N ILE A 306 -11.74 -7.80 11.56
CA ILE A 306 -10.58 -7.98 10.68
C ILE A 306 -10.81 -9.22 9.81
N VAL A 307 -10.65 -9.05 8.50
CA VAL A 307 -11.05 -10.08 7.53
C VAL A 307 -9.91 -11.06 7.19
N GLY A 308 -8.65 -10.61 7.22
CA GLY A 308 -7.48 -11.40 6.85
C GLY A 308 -6.23 -11.15 7.71
N GLY A 309 -5.20 -11.97 7.49
CA GLY A 309 -3.94 -11.91 8.24
C GLY A 309 -4.03 -12.53 9.64
N GLN A 310 -2.96 -12.34 10.43
CA GLN A 310 -2.80 -12.95 11.76
C GLN A 310 -3.89 -12.58 12.79
N HIS A 311 -4.62 -11.48 12.56
CA HIS A 311 -5.67 -11.00 13.44
C HIS A 311 -7.09 -11.23 12.88
N ALA A 312 -7.25 -12.08 11.86
CA ALA A 312 -8.55 -12.37 11.26
C ALA A 312 -9.57 -12.84 12.30
N GLY A 313 -10.81 -12.38 12.17
CA GLY A 313 -11.92 -12.66 13.10
C GLY A 313 -11.99 -11.72 14.32
N LYS A 314 -10.95 -10.91 14.58
CA LYS A 314 -10.93 -9.99 15.72
C LYS A 314 -11.90 -8.82 15.51
N ARG A 315 -12.74 -8.55 16.50
CA ARG A 315 -13.62 -7.36 16.55
C ARG A 315 -12.84 -6.14 17.04
N VAL A 316 -13.08 -5.02 16.36
CA VAL A 316 -12.37 -3.75 16.56
C VAL A 316 -13.34 -2.58 16.45
N PHE A 317 -12.99 -1.47 17.11
CA PHE A 317 -13.73 -0.21 17.01
C PHE A 317 -12.86 0.84 16.34
N ILE A 318 -13.44 1.52 15.36
CA ILE A 318 -12.77 2.55 14.57
C ILE A 318 -13.37 3.90 14.94
N PRO A 319 -12.61 4.83 15.52
CA PRO A 319 -13.07 6.19 15.80
C PRO A 319 -12.87 7.13 14.60
N LYS A 320 -13.57 8.27 14.60
CA LYS A 320 -13.21 9.39 13.72
C LYS A 320 -11.90 10.02 14.20
N ILE A 321 -10.97 10.24 13.29
CA ILE A 321 -9.70 10.93 13.58
C ILE A 321 -9.50 12.12 12.65
N PRO A 322 -8.83 13.19 13.10
CA PRO A 322 -8.37 14.25 12.20
C PRO A 322 -7.25 13.71 11.31
N MET A 323 -7.32 14.00 10.02
CA MET A 323 -6.33 13.61 9.03
C MET A 323 -6.02 14.78 8.12
N SER A 324 -4.74 14.93 7.81
CA SER A 324 -4.27 15.81 6.75
C SER A 324 -3.77 14.98 5.56
N PRO A 325 -3.79 15.52 4.34
CA PRO A 325 -3.20 14.89 3.17
C PRO A 325 -1.73 14.51 3.40
N SER A 326 -1.30 13.39 2.83
CA SER A 326 0.07 12.88 2.99
C SER A 326 1.09 13.53 2.06
N GLU A 327 0.63 14.21 1.01
CA GLU A 327 1.48 14.91 0.04
C GLU A 327 1.19 16.42 0.11
N ASP A 328 2.16 17.24 -0.30
CA ASP A 328 1.90 18.62 -0.72
C ASP A 328 0.99 18.53 -1.94
N ILE A 329 -0.32 18.44 -1.71
CA ILE A 329 -1.28 18.79 -2.74
C ILE A 329 -0.95 20.24 -3.09
N SER A 330 -1.01 20.60 -4.36
CA SER A 330 -0.90 21.99 -4.82
C SER A 330 -2.11 22.84 -4.39
N LEU A 331 -2.63 22.61 -3.20
CA LEU A 331 -3.59 23.46 -2.53
C LEU A 331 -2.82 24.60 -1.85
N PRO A 332 -3.31 25.83 -1.92
CA PRO A 332 -2.70 26.97 -1.24
C PRO A 332 -2.87 26.92 0.29
N PHE A 333 -3.45 25.85 0.85
CA PHE A 333 -3.77 25.71 2.26
C PHE A 333 -3.61 24.26 2.75
N LYS A 334 -3.53 24.08 4.07
CA LYS A 334 -3.50 22.77 4.73
C LYS A 334 -4.90 22.33 5.13
N LEU A 335 -5.49 21.42 4.33
CA LEU A 335 -6.76 20.77 4.64
C LEU A 335 -6.62 19.79 5.80
N LYS A 336 -7.59 19.82 6.73
CA LYS A 336 -7.74 18.85 7.81
C LYS A 336 -9.16 18.29 7.78
N ARG A 337 -9.28 16.98 7.62
CA ARG A 337 -10.56 16.24 7.59
C ARG A 337 -10.67 15.33 8.79
N LYS A 338 -11.68 15.54 9.64
CA LYS A 338 -12.03 14.62 10.73
C LYS A 338 -13.10 13.64 10.27
N GLN A 339 -12.71 12.38 10.07
CA GLN A 339 -13.57 11.31 9.57
C GLN A 339 -13.03 9.93 10.00
N PHE A 340 -13.82 8.87 9.84
CA PHE A 340 -13.31 7.50 10.00
C PHE A 340 -12.21 7.23 8.97
N PRO A 341 -11.04 6.69 9.38
CA PRO A 341 -9.91 6.47 8.50
C PRO A 341 -10.08 5.19 7.66
N ILE A 342 -11.21 5.07 6.95
CA ILE A 342 -11.57 3.92 6.13
C ILE A 342 -12.15 4.35 4.78
N ARG A 343 -12.12 3.45 3.80
CA ARG A 343 -12.85 3.55 2.52
C ARG A 343 -13.44 2.18 2.17
N LEU A 344 -14.46 2.15 1.31
CA LEU A 344 -14.94 0.91 0.70
C LEU A 344 -13.80 0.17 -0.02
N SER A 345 -13.88 -1.15 -0.04
CA SER A 345 -12.82 -2.01 -0.59
C SER A 345 -13.36 -3.20 -1.38
N PHE A 346 -14.48 -3.02 -2.09
CA PHE A 346 -14.88 -3.95 -3.14
C PHE A 346 -13.91 -3.85 -4.31
N ALA A 347 -13.57 -2.60 -4.67
CA ALA A 347 -12.47 -2.28 -5.56
C ALA A 347 -11.37 -1.53 -4.81
N ILE A 348 -10.11 -1.75 -5.21
CA ILE A 348 -8.94 -1.04 -4.70
C ILE A 348 -7.93 -0.82 -5.84
N THR A 349 -7.02 0.14 -5.65
CA THR A 349 -5.96 0.38 -6.63
C THR A 349 -4.86 -0.67 -6.54
N ILE A 350 -4.27 -1.02 -7.68
CA ILE A 350 -3.12 -1.94 -7.75
C ILE A 350 -1.98 -1.45 -6.83
N ASN A 351 -1.71 -0.15 -6.80
CA ASN A 351 -0.70 0.46 -5.93
C ASN A 351 -0.95 0.30 -4.42
N LYS A 352 -2.19 0.01 -3.99
CA LYS A 352 -2.50 -0.25 -2.56
C LYS A 352 -2.23 -1.68 -2.12
N MET A 353 -2.05 -2.62 -3.06
CA MET A 353 -1.77 -4.02 -2.75
C MET A 353 -0.28 -4.31 -2.51
N PHE A 354 0.59 -3.33 -2.71
CA PHE A 354 2.05 -3.46 -2.60
C PHE A 354 2.63 -2.68 -1.41
#